data_AF-X0YRW2-F1
#
_entry.id   AF-X0YRW2-F1
#
_cell.length_a   1.000
_cell.length_b   1.000
_cell.length_c   1.000
_cell.angle_alpha   90.00
_cell.angle_beta   90.00
_cell.angle_gamma   90.00
#
_symmetry.space_group_name_H-M   'P 1'
#
loop_
_entity.id
_entity.type
_entity.pdbx_description
1 polymer ?
#
loop_
_entity_poly.entity_id
_entity_poly.type
_entity_poly.pdbx_seq_one_letter_code
_entity_poly.pdbx_strand_id
1 'polypeptide(L)'
;SDISLSLGISQVLFATLQVSLLAAGIAFSDNAMTGGAFKWMRSGSYLGFALVLIYIGRRYYWEVVKQSVTFRRRRGVDASASWALWILVAAGGAMFWILCELGLAWPFAALVILLTLMIFLVMSRVNAECGVFYFQAAWQPMAVLMGLFGAKALGPEAMVIAGMFCTVMVLDPRECLMPFVVNALKMCDDRRVSPSRVGWAGIGVFILALAVALPLVFWLNYNLGV
;
A
#
# COMPACT_ATOMS: atom_id res chain seq x y z
N SER A 1 -9.52 17.38 -15.80
CA SER A 1 -9.38 17.08 -17.24
C SER A 1 -7.95 16.72 -17.64
N ASP A 2 -6.91 17.27 -17.01
CA ASP A 2 -5.51 16.97 -17.37
C ASP A 2 -5.08 15.54 -17.01
N ILE A 3 -5.60 15.00 -15.91
CA ILE A 3 -5.29 13.64 -15.43
C ILE A 3 -5.86 12.58 -16.37
N SER A 4 -7.10 12.74 -16.84
CA SER A 4 -7.71 11.79 -17.80
C SER A 4 -6.99 11.78 -19.15
N LEU A 5 -6.52 12.96 -19.60
CA LEU A 5 -5.70 13.07 -20.81
C LEU A 5 -4.35 12.37 -20.62
N SER A 6 -3.68 12.61 -19.49
CA SER A 6 -2.41 11.95 -19.14
C SER A 6 -2.57 10.42 -19.06
N LEU A 7 -3.63 9.92 -18.43
CA LEU A 7 -3.93 8.48 -18.36
C LEU A 7 -4.16 7.87 -19.74
N GLY A 8 -4.93 8.55 -20.60
CA GLY A 8 -5.17 8.09 -21.97
C GLY A 8 -3.89 8.02 -22.83
N ILE A 9 -3.09 9.09 -22.82
CA ILE A 9 -1.84 9.17 -23.59
C ILE A 9 -0.79 8.20 -23.03
N SER A 10 -0.74 8.01 -21.71
CA SER A 10 0.24 7.13 -21.05
C SER A 10 0.15 5.70 -21.56
N GLN A 11 -1.05 5.18 -21.84
CA GLN A 11 -1.24 3.82 -22.36
C GLN A 11 -0.66 3.67 -23.77
N VAL A 12 -0.87 4.67 -24.62
CA VAL A 12 -0.36 4.66 -26.01
C VAL A 12 1.17 4.77 -26.01
N LEU A 13 1.74 5.70 -25.24
CA LEU A 13 3.19 5.83 -25.08
C LEU A 13 3.82 4.58 -24.47
N PHE A 14 3.13 3.95 -23.52
CA PHE A 14 3.60 2.73 -22.90
C PHE A 14 3.57 1.54 -23.87
N ALA A 15 2.56 1.47 -24.76
CA ALA A 15 2.50 0.45 -25.81
C ALA A 15 3.61 0.64 -26.86
N THR A 16 3.91 1.87 -27.26
CA THR A 16 5.01 2.11 -28.23
C THR A 16 6.38 1.81 -27.62
N LEU A 17 6.61 2.17 -26.36
CA LEU A 17 7.80 1.78 -25.62
C LEU A 17 7.91 0.25 -25.43
N GLN A 18 6.79 -0.44 -25.23
CA GLN A 18 6.78 -1.90 -25.16
C GLN A 18 7.26 -2.53 -26.48
N VAL A 19 6.74 -2.06 -27.61
CA VAL A 19 7.13 -2.58 -28.93
C VAL A 19 8.61 -2.35 -29.20
N SER A 20 9.16 -1.19 -28.84
CA SER A 20 10.59 -0.91 -29.03
C SER A 20 11.49 -1.76 -28.13
N LEU A 21 11.09 -2.00 -26.87
CA LEU A 21 11.81 -2.88 -25.95
C LEU A 21 11.71 -4.36 -26.38
N LEU A 22 10.60 -4.79 -26.98
CA LEU A 22 10.45 -6.13 -27.58
C LEU A 22 11.41 -6.29 -28.76
N ALA A 23 11.46 -5.29 -29.63
CA ALA A 23 12.37 -5.27 -30.77
C ALA A 23 13.85 -5.31 -30.33
N ALA A 24 14.16 -4.77 -29.15
CA ALA A 24 15.49 -4.85 -28.53
C ALA A 24 15.78 -6.21 -27.85
N GLY A 25 14.85 -7.17 -27.89
CA GLY A 25 15.04 -8.52 -27.35
C GLY A 25 14.81 -8.65 -25.84
N ILE A 26 14.19 -7.67 -25.20
CA ILE A 26 13.91 -7.72 -23.76
C ILE A 26 12.66 -8.58 -23.53
N ALA A 27 12.81 -9.68 -22.79
CA ALA A 27 11.71 -10.59 -22.48
C ALA A 27 10.71 -9.94 -21.49
N PHE A 28 9.42 -10.03 -21.79
CA PHE A 28 8.33 -9.50 -20.97
C PHE A 28 7.63 -10.55 -20.11
N SER A 29 8.22 -11.73 -19.95
CA SER A 29 7.68 -12.73 -19.02
C SER A 29 7.71 -12.13 -17.61
N ASP A 30 6.53 -11.90 -17.05
CA ASP A 30 6.38 -11.47 -15.67
C ASP A 30 5.75 -12.58 -14.84
N ASN A 31 6.09 -12.60 -13.56
CA ASN A 31 5.39 -13.43 -12.58
C ASN A 31 5.20 -12.65 -11.27
N ALA A 32 4.25 -13.08 -10.45
CA ALA A 32 3.94 -12.41 -9.17
C ALA A 32 5.16 -12.41 -8.23
N MET A 33 5.83 -13.57 -8.11
CA MET A 33 7.01 -13.72 -7.25
C MET A 33 8.31 -13.18 -7.86
N THR A 34 8.64 -13.53 -9.11
CA THR A 34 9.93 -13.16 -9.73
C THR A 34 9.96 -11.73 -10.25
N GLY A 35 8.80 -11.12 -10.45
CA GLY A 35 8.71 -9.82 -11.08
C GLY A 35 8.88 -9.88 -12.59
N GLY A 36 9.43 -8.81 -13.13
CA GLY A 36 9.66 -8.56 -14.55
C GLY A 36 10.05 -7.09 -14.75
N ALA A 37 10.63 -6.74 -15.90
CA ALA A 37 11.14 -5.40 -16.16
C ALA A 37 10.10 -4.29 -15.87
N PHE A 38 8.82 -4.54 -16.20
CA PHE A 38 7.75 -3.59 -15.91
C PHE A 38 7.38 -3.49 -14.43
N LYS A 39 7.37 -4.60 -13.70
CA LYS A 39 7.08 -4.58 -12.26
C LYS A 39 8.16 -3.81 -11.51
N TRP A 40 9.42 -3.96 -11.92
CA TRP A 40 10.53 -3.18 -11.37
C TRP A 40 10.44 -1.70 -11.75
N MET A 41 10.16 -1.38 -13.02
CA MET A 41 9.98 0.02 -13.43
C MET A 41 8.83 0.71 -12.68
N ARG A 42 7.69 0.01 -12.50
CA ARG A 42 6.56 0.49 -11.70
C ARG A 42 6.95 0.73 -10.25
N SER A 43 7.70 -0.19 -9.64
CA SER A 43 8.20 0.01 -8.28
C SER A 43 9.10 1.25 -8.15
N GLY A 44 9.94 1.51 -9.16
CA GLY A 44 10.76 2.72 -9.24
C GLY A 44 9.93 4.01 -9.34
N SER A 45 8.87 4.02 -10.16
CA SER A 45 7.95 5.15 -10.23
C SER A 45 7.21 5.41 -8.91
N TYR A 46 6.79 4.34 -8.22
CA TYR A 46 6.18 4.45 -6.90
C TYR A 46 7.17 5.02 -5.87
N LEU A 47 8.42 4.57 -5.89
CA LEU A 47 9.48 5.10 -5.04
C LEU A 47 9.71 6.59 -5.30
N GLY A 48 9.81 7.00 -6.57
CA GLY A 48 9.94 8.40 -6.96
C GLY A 48 8.77 9.26 -6.45
N PHE A 49 7.54 8.80 -6.64
CA PHE A 49 6.35 9.51 -6.16
C PHE A 49 6.29 9.58 -4.63
N ALA A 50 6.63 8.49 -3.94
CA ALA A 50 6.72 8.47 -2.48
C ALA A 50 7.76 9.45 -1.94
N LEU A 51 8.93 9.57 -2.58
CA LEU A 51 9.95 10.55 -2.22
C LEU A 51 9.45 11.98 -2.39
N VAL A 52 8.72 12.28 -3.47
CA VAL A 52 8.09 13.59 -3.68
C VAL A 52 7.07 13.89 -2.58
N LEU A 53 6.24 12.92 -2.20
CA LEU A 53 5.25 13.07 -1.12
C LEU A 53 5.91 13.32 0.24
N ILE A 54 7.00 12.59 0.54
CA ILE A 54 7.81 12.80 1.74
C ILE A 54 8.41 14.22 1.72
N TYR A 55 8.95 14.63 0.58
CA TYR A 55 9.59 15.94 0.42
C TYR A 55 8.62 17.10 0.63
N ILE A 56 7.43 17.04 0.03
CA ILE A 56 6.39 18.08 0.16
C ILE A 56 5.83 18.10 1.59
N GLY A 57 5.54 16.93 2.16
CA GLY A 57 4.93 16.78 3.48
C GLY A 57 5.89 16.92 4.66
N ARG A 58 7.21 17.02 4.43
CA ARG A 58 8.26 16.94 5.47
C ARG A 58 7.99 17.77 6.72
N ARG A 59 7.51 19.01 6.53
CA ARG A 59 7.22 19.93 7.63
C ARG A 59 6.01 19.44 8.42
N TYR A 60 4.95 19.03 7.74
CA TYR A 60 3.76 18.49 8.39
C TYR A 60 4.06 17.20 9.16
N TYR A 61 4.76 16.24 8.53
CA TYR A 61 5.13 14.98 9.19
C TYR A 61 6.01 15.20 10.43
N TRP A 62 6.97 16.12 10.35
CA TRP A 62 7.82 16.47 11.49
C TRP A 62 7.02 17.07 12.65
N GLU A 63 6.01 17.89 12.34
CA GLU A 63 5.14 18.49 13.35
C GLU A 63 4.19 17.46 13.98
N VAL A 64 3.69 16.48 13.21
CA VAL A 64 2.90 15.34 13.72
C VAL A 64 3.74 14.48 14.67
N VAL A 65 4.98 14.15 14.31
CA VAL A 65 5.90 13.38 15.16
C VAL A 65 6.19 14.13 16.46
N LYS A 66 6.52 15.43 16.39
CA LYS A 66 6.74 16.25 17.59
C LYS A 66 5.50 16.32 18.46
N GLN A 67 4.31 16.52 17.88
CA GLN A 67 3.07 16.56 18.65
C GLN A 67 2.81 15.22 19.35
N SER A 68 3.13 14.10 18.70
CA SER A 68 2.93 12.75 19.23
C SER A 68 3.90 12.40 20.37
N VAL A 69 5.11 12.94 20.35
CA VAL A 69 6.13 12.73 21.39
C VAL A 69 6.01 13.75 22.53
N THR A 70 5.74 15.02 22.23
CA THR A 70 5.67 16.09 23.23
C THR A 70 4.28 16.21 23.87
N PHE A 71 3.26 15.53 23.34
CA PHE A 71 1.84 15.63 23.75
C PHE A 71 1.28 17.06 23.81
N ARG A 72 2.00 18.03 23.22
CA ARG A 72 1.60 19.44 23.16
C ARG A 72 0.92 19.71 21.83
N ARG A 73 -0.31 20.22 21.90
CA ARG A 73 -1.12 20.59 20.74
C ARG A 73 -0.39 21.66 19.92
N ARG A 74 -0.11 21.40 18.65
CA ARG A 74 0.47 22.39 17.72
C ARG A 74 -0.60 22.93 16.79
N ARG A 75 -0.52 24.24 16.48
CA ARG A 75 -1.44 24.88 15.53
C ARG A 75 -1.26 24.24 14.14
N GLY A 76 -2.37 23.79 13.54
CA GLY A 76 -2.39 23.20 12.18
C GLY A 76 -2.27 21.67 12.12
N VAL A 77 -2.17 20.98 13.25
CA VAL A 77 -2.18 19.51 13.32
C VAL A 77 -3.36 19.05 14.16
N ASP A 78 -4.23 18.23 13.58
CA ASP A 78 -5.36 17.65 14.31
C ASP A 78 -4.88 16.61 15.33
N ALA A 79 -5.55 16.53 16.48
CA ALA A 79 -5.20 15.57 17.54
C ALA A 79 -5.39 14.12 17.08
N SER A 80 -6.29 13.89 16.11
CA SER A 80 -6.52 12.61 15.46
C SER A 80 -5.27 12.08 14.72
N ALA A 81 -4.46 12.97 14.14
CA ALA A 81 -3.25 12.60 13.40
C ALA A 81 -2.18 11.98 14.30
N SER A 82 -2.06 12.44 15.55
CA SER A 82 -1.13 11.86 16.52
C SER A 82 -1.53 10.45 16.93
N TRP A 83 -2.82 10.21 17.15
CA TRP A 83 -3.34 8.87 17.42
C TRP A 83 -3.17 7.93 16.22
N ALA A 84 -3.44 8.43 15.00
CA ALA A 84 -3.21 7.66 13.78
C ALA A 84 -1.73 7.25 13.61
N LEU A 85 -0.79 8.14 13.97
CA LEU A 85 0.64 7.79 13.96
C LEU A 85 0.95 6.65 14.95
N TRP A 86 0.42 6.70 16.17
CA TRP A 86 0.64 5.63 17.16
C TRP A 86 0.03 4.30 16.73
N ILE A 87 -1.16 4.32 16.12
CA ILE A 87 -1.79 3.11 15.56
C ILE A 87 -0.93 2.55 14.43
N LEU A 88 -0.41 3.40 13.54
CA LEU A 88 0.48 2.98 12.46
C LEU A 88 1.77 2.35 13.00
N VAL A 89 2.39 2.96 14.01
CA VAL A 89 3.62 2.44 14.64
C VAL A 89 3.35 1.13 15.37
N ALA A 90 2.25 1.04 16.11
CA ALA A 90 1.87 -0.18 16.83
C ALA A 90 1.55 -1.33 15.86
N ALA A 91 0.74 -1.08 14.83
CA ALA A 91 0.38 -2.09 13.84
C ALA A 91 1.60 -2.50 12.98
N GLY A 92 2.40 -1.54 12.53
CA GLY A 92 3.63 -1.80 11.79
C GLY A 92 4.67 -2.55 12.63
N GLY A 93 4.80 -2.20 13.92
CA GLY A 93 5.66 -2.88 14.88
C GLY A 93 5.21 -4.31 15.18
N ALA A 94 3.91 -4.52 15.37
CA ALA A 94 3.33 -5.86 15.55
C ALA A 94 3.55 -6.72 14.29
N MET A 95 3.34 -6.16 13.11
CA MET A 95 3.57 -6.84 11.83
C MET A 95 5.06 -7.19 11.65
N PHE A 96 5.96 -6.27 12.00
CA PHE A 96 7.40 -6.52 12.00
C PHE A 96 7.79 -7.64 12.96
N TRP A 97 7.24 -7.63 14.18
CA TRP A 97 7.51 -8.66 15.17
C TRP A 97 7.03 -10.04 14.70
N ILE A 98 5.80 -10.15 14.16
CA ILE A 98 5.28 -11.40 13.60
C ILE A 98 6.17 -11.93 12.48
N LEU A 99 6.63 -11.07 11.56
CA LEU A 99 7.53 -11.51 10.48
C LEU A 99 8.88 -12.02 11.00
N CYS A 100 9.44 -11.36 12.02
CA CYS A 100 10.69 -11.81 12.64
C CYS A 100 10.52 -13.15 13.39
N GLU A 101 9.40 -13.34 14.11
CA GLU A 101 9.06 -14.61 14.78
C GLU A 101 8.86 -15.76 13.77
N LEU A 102 8.36 -15.45 12.57
CA LEU A 102 8.23 -16.43 11.49
C LEU A 102 9.57 -16.83 10.86
N GLY A 103 10.70 -16.23 11.26
CA GLY A 103 12.03 -16.55 10.75
C GLY A 103 12.53 -15.61 9.65
N LEU A 104 11.78 -14.56 9.30
CA LEU A 104 12.23 -13.59 8.30
C LEU A 104 13.31 -12.68 8.92
N ALA A 105 14.48 -12.58 8.27
CA ALA A 105 15.54 -11.70 8.76
C ALA A 105 15.04 -10.25 8.85
N TRP A 106 15.41 -9.57 9.94
CA TRP A 106 14.93 -8.23 10.26
C TRP A 106 15.04 -7.19 9.12
N PRO A 107 16.09 -7.18 8.25
CA PRO A 107 16.15 -6.21 7.16
C PRO A 107 15.08 -6.46 6.10
N PHE A 108 14.82 -7.74 5.79
CA PHE A 108 13.80 -8.13 4.82
C PHE A 108 12.39 -7.87 5.37
N ALA A 109 12.15 -8.16 6.65
CA ALA A 109 10.88 -7.82 7.30
C ALA A 109 10.60 -6.31 7.22
N ALA A 110 11.57 -5.47 7.57
CA ALA A 110 11.44 -4.02 7.48
C ALA A 110 11.19 -3.56 6.03
N LEU A 111 11.93 -4.08 5.06
CA LEU A 111 11.79 -3.71 3.65
C LEU A 111 10.44 -4.11 3.06
N VAL A 112 9.96 -5.32 3.33
CA VAL A 112 8.64 -5.79 2.86
C VAL A 112 7.53 -4.87 3.39
N ILE A 113 7.58 -4.55 4.68
CA ILE A 113 6.60 -3.65 5.32
C ILE A 113 6.67 -2.26 4.70
N LEU A 114 7.87 -1.69 4.54
CA LEU A 114 8.04 -0.35 4.01
C LEU A 114 7.56 -0.24 2.56
N LEU A 115 7.89 -1.22 1.72
CA LEU A 115 7.41 -1.28 0.33
C LEU A 115 5.88 -1.42 0.28
N THR A 116 5.29 -2.20 1.19
CA THR A 116 3.83 -2.35 1.29
C THR A 116 3.15 -1.04 1.71
N LEU A 117 3.68 -0.38 2.74
CA LEU A 117 3.19 0.94 3.17
C LEU A 117 3.36 1.99 2.06
N MET A 118 4.46 1.93 1.30
CA MET A 118 4.68 2.79 0.14
C MET A 118 3.58 2.59 -0.91
N ILE A 119 3.21 1.34 -1.22
CA ILE A 119 2.11 1.05 -2.15
C ILE A 119 0.82 1.71 -1.65
N PHE A 120 0.44 1.46 -0.39
CA PHE A 120 -0.82 2.01 0.15
C PHE A 120 -0.83 3.53 0.21
N LEU A 121 0.30 4.15 0.56
CA LEU A 121 0.44 5.60 0.61
C LEU A 121 0.30 6.23 -0.78
N VAL A 122 1.03 5.71 -1.77
CA VAL A 122 0.98 6.20 -3.15
C VAL A 122 -0.42 6.01 -3.74
N MET A 123 -1.01 4.83 -3.57
CA MET A 123 -2.36 4.52 -4.07
C MET A 123 -3.41 5.44 -3.46
N SER A 124 -3.35 5.66 -2.15
CA SER A 124 -4.30 6.54 -1.46
C SER A 124 -4.20 7.98 -1.98
N ARG A 125 -2.98 8.46 -2.26
CA ARG A 125 -2.77 9.81 -2.80
C ARG A 125 -3.23 9.94 -4.24
N VAL A 126 -2.91 8.97 -5.10
CA VAL A 126 -3.39 8.96 -6.49
C VAL A 126 -4.91 8.90 -6.53
N ASN A 127 -5.55 8.06 -5.70
CA ASN A 127 -7.01 7.98 -5.64
C ASN A 127 -7.62 9.31 -5.16
N ALA A 128 -7.06 9.92 -4.11
CA ALA A 128 -7.53 11.21 -3.60
C ALA A 128 -7.37 12.37 -4.61
N GLU A 129 -6.30 12.38 -5.41
CA GLU A 129 -6.00 13.44 -6.38
C GLU A 129 -6.73 13.25 -7.73
N CYS A 130 -6.91 12.00 -8.16
CA CYS A 130 -7.44 11.67 -9.49
C CYS A 130 -8.92 11.24 -9.45
N GLY A 131 -9.47 10.88 -8.27
CA GLY A 131 -10.84 10.40 -8.11
C GLY A 131 -11.11 9.06 -8.81
N VAL A 132 -10.08 8.23 -9.00
CA VAL A 132 -10.20 6.97 -9.75
C VAL A 132 -10.65 5.86 -8.80
N PHE A 133 -11.82 5.29 -9.02
CA PHE A 133 -12.36 4.19 -8.22
C PHE A 133 -11.58 2.87 -8.35
N TYR A 134 -10.89 2.68 -9.48
CA TYR A 134 -10.17 1.47 -9.80
C TYR A 134 -8.70 1.76 -10.12
N PHE A 135 -7.79 1.38 -9.22
CA PHE A 135 -6.36 1.57 -9.39
C PHE A 135 -5.60 0.33 -8.89
N GLN A 136 -4.72 -0.23 -9.73
CA GLN A 136 -3.93 -1.41 -9.40
C GLN A 136 -2.44 -1.10 -9.55
N ALA A 137 -1.65 -1.40 -8.52
CA ALA A 137 -0.21 -1.15 -8.54
C ALA A 137 0.48 -2.09 -9.52
N ALA A 138 -0.04 -3.32 -9.64
CA ALA A 138 0.42 -4.34 -10.56
C ALA A 138 1.93 -4.62 -10.42
N TRP A 139 2.43 -4.54 -9.19
CA TRP A 139 3.74 -4.99 -8.73
C TRP A 139 3.63 -5.39 -7.24
N GLN A 140 4.54 -6.24 -6.76
CA GLN A 140 4.54 -6.73 -5.37
C GLN A 140 5.92 -6.52 -4.73
N PRO A 141 6.00 -6.28 -3.41
CA PRO A 141 7.27 -6.10 -2.69
C PRO A 141 8.24 -7.27 -2.88
N MET A 142 7.74 -8.51 -2.89
CA MET A 142 8.56 -9.70 -3.07
C MET A 142 9.31 -9.70 -4.42
N ALA A 143 8.65 -9.25 -5.50
CA ALA A 143 9.27 -9.15 -6.83
C ALA A 143 10.43 -8.15 -6.87
N VAL A 144 10.37 -7.09 -6.08
CA VAL A 144 11.44 -6.09 -5.97
C VAL A 144 12.60 -6.65 -5.16
N LEU A 145 12.34 -7.31 -4.04
CA LEU A 145 13.38 -7.95 -3.24
C LEU A 145 14.10 -9.04 -4.02
N MET A 146 13.35 -9.85 -4.79
CA MET A 146 13.96 -10.87 -5.64
C MET A 146 14.82 -10.24 -6.75
N GLY A 147 14.39 -9.12 -7.34
CA GLY A 147 15.17 -8.39 -8.33
C GLY A 147 16.45 -7.74 -7.77
N LEU A 148 16.39 -7.22 -6.54
CA LEU A 148 17.52 -6.52 -5.90
C LEU A 148 18.56 -7.47 -5.29
N PHE A 149 18.11 -8.52 -4.59
CA PHE A 149 18.99 -9.40 -3.82
C PHE A 149 19.19 -10.77 -4.48
N GLY A 150 18.27 -11.20 -5.35
CA GLY A 150 18.27 -12.52 -5.95
C GLY A 150 17.77 -13.62 -5.03
N ALA A 151 17.34 -14.74 -5.62
CA ALA A 151 16.77 -15.87 -4.88
C ALA A 151 17.77 -16.52 -3.91
N LYS A 152 19.07 -16.53 -4.24
CA LYS A 152 20.11 -17.11 -3.39
C LYS A 152 20.30 -16.35 -2.07
N ALA A 153 20.18 -15.02 -2.09
CA ALA A 153 20.39 -14.19 -0.90
C ALA A 153 19.16 -14.18 0.01
N LEU A 154 17.95 -14.29 -0.55
CA LEU A 154 16.72 -14.40 0.22
C LEU A 154 16.59 -15.77 0.88
N GLY A 155 16.95 -16.84 0.16
CA GLY A 155 16.69 -18.21 0.62
C GLY A 155 15.21 -18.60 0.52
N PRO A 156 14.92 -19.90 0.50
CA PRO A 156 13.57 -20.41 0.26
C PRO A 156 12.57 -20.03 1.36
N GLU A 157 13.01 -20.00 2.61
CA GLU A 157 12.17 -19.66 3.77
C GLU A 157 11.65 -18.21 3.69
N ALA A 158 12.56 -17.25 3.47
CA ALA A 158 12.17 -15.85 3.31
C ALA A 158 11.26 -15.64 2.11
N MET A 159 11.48 -16.37 1.01
CA MET A 159 10.64 -16.29 -0.18
C MET A 159 9.20 -16.76 0.10
N VAL A 160 9.02 -17.81 0.90
CA VAL A 160 7.70 -18.31 1.28
C VAL A 160 7.01 -17.33 2.22
N ILE A 161 7.70 -16.87 3.28
CA ILE A 161 7.12 -15.96 4.28
C ILE A 161 6.73 -14.63 3.64
N ALA A 162 7.69 -13.97 2.96
CA ALA A 162 7.46 -12.69 2.30
C ALA A 162 6.50 -12.82 1.11
N GLY A 163 6.55 -13.93 0.37
CA GLY A 163 5.63 -14.23 -0.71
C GLY A 163 4.19 -14.36 -0.21
N MET A 164 3.97 -15.15 0.84
CA MET A 164 2.64 -15.33 1.44
C MET A 164 2.12 -14.01 2.03
N PHE A 165 2.97 -13.26 2.73
CA PHE A 165 2.63 -11.92 3.20
C PHE A 165 2.21 -11.00 2.05
N CYS A 166 2.98 -10.95 0.96
CA CYS A 166 2.65 -10.12 -0.21
C CYS A 166 1.36 -10.59 -0.90
N THR A 167 1.09 -11.89 -0.93
CA THR A 167 -0.15 -12.43 -1.49
C THR A 167 -1.35 -12.01 -0.64
N VAL A 168 -1.23 -12.06 0.69
CA VAL A 168 -2.34 -11.67 1.58
C VAL A 168 -2.58 -10.15 1.56
N MET A 169 -1.54 -9.33 1.52
CA MET A 169 -1.66 -7.88 1.67
C MET A 169 -1.72 -7.11 0.35
N VAL A 170 -1.12 -7.63 -0.73
CA VAL A 170 -0.80 -6.85 -1.95
C VAL A 170 -1.19 -7.59 -3.23
N LEU A 171 -1.76 -8.81 -3.16
CA LEU A 171 -2.22 -9.50 -4.37
C LEU A 171 -3.31 -8.69 -5.07
N ASP A 172 -4.30 -8.25 -4.30
CA ASP A 172 -5.33 -7.35 -4.79
C ASP A 172 -5.41 -6.08 -3.94
N PRO A 173 -4.59 -5.05 -4.27
CA PRO A 173 -4.61 -3.81 -3.53
C PRO A 173 -5.84 -2.94 -3.83
N ARG A 174 -6.74 -3.38 -4.72
CA ARG A 174 -7.97 -2.66 -5.10
C ARG A 174 -8.95 -2.60 -3.93
N GLU A 175 -8.95 -3.63 -3.10
CA GLU A 175 -9.80 -3.75 -1.91
C GLU A 175 -9.14 -3.16 -0.66
N CYS A 176 -7.99 -2.50 -0.81
CA CYS A 176 -7.33 -1.89 0.33
C CYS A 176 -8.23 -0.85 0.99
N LEU A 177 -8.41 -1.02 2.30
CA LEU A 177 -9.25 -0.15 3.12
C LEU A 177 -8.76 1.32 3.11
N MET A 178 -7.46 1.56 2.93
CA MET A 178 -6.86 2.88 3.10
C MET A 178 -7.38 3.93 2.08
N PRO A 179 -7.42 3.68 0.75
CA PRO A 179 -8.08 4.58 -0.20
C PRO A 179 -9.55 4.86 0.12
N PHE A 180 -10.33 3.84 0.52
CA PHE A 180 -11.75 4.03 0.88
C PHE A 180 -11.91 4.92 2.10
N VAL A 181 -11.07 4.72 3.13
CA VAL A 181 -11.07 5.56 4.33
C VAL A 181 -10.68 7.00 4.01
N VAL A 182 -9.67 7.23 3.17
CA VAL A 182 -9.27 8.58 2.76
C VAL A 182 -10.41 9.29 2.01
N ASN A 183 -11.08 8.60 1.09
CA ASN A 183 -12.24 9.16 0.38
C ASN A 183 -13.40 9.45 1.33
N ALA A 184 -13.72 8.53 2.25
CA ALA A 184 -14.75 8.74 3.26
C ALA A 184 -14.44 9.92 4.18
N LEU A 185 -13.19 10.05 4.64
CA LEU A 185 -12.74 11.19 5.44
C LEU A 185 -12.84 12.50 4.68
N LYS A 186 -12.54 12.51 3.37
CA LYS A 186 -12.71 13.71 2.55
C LYS A 186 -14.17 14.13 2.41
N MET A 187 -15.08 13.18 2.20
CA MET A 187 -16.53 13.46 2.20
C MET A 187 -17.02 14.02 3.54
N CYS A 188 -16.44 13.55 4.64
CA CYS A 188 -16.76 14.08 5.97
C CYS A 188 -16.25 15.50 6.16
N ASP A 189 -15.04 15.80 5.69
CA ASP A 189 -14.43 17.13 5.70
C ASP A 189 -15.26 18.14 4.89
N ASP A 190 -15.73 17.76 3.70
CA ASP A 190 -16.60 18.61 2.85
C ASP A 190 -17.95 18.93 3.53
N ARG A 191 -18.42 18.05 4.42
CA ARG A 191 -19.63 18.24 5.24
C ARG A 191 -19.33 18.81 6.64
N ARG A 192 -18.08 19.21 6.92
CA ARG A 192 -17.62 19.73 8.22
C ARG A 192 -17.89 18.80 9.40
N VAL A 193 -17.92 17.48 9.15
CA VAL A 193 -18.06 16.46 10.19
C VAL A 193 -16.70 16.12 10.76
N SER A 194 -16.55 16.18 12.08
CA SER A 194 -15.27 15.88 12.74
C SER A 194 -14.82 14.43 12.47
N PRO A 195 -13.61 14.21 11.91
CA PRO A 195 -13.08 12.87 11.60
C PRO A 195 -13.09 11.89 12.78
N SER A 196 -12.91 12.41 14.00
CA SER A 196 -12.88 11.61 15.22
C SER A 196 -14.19 10.88 15.54
N ARG A 197 -15.35 11.46 15.17
CA ARG A 197 -16.66 10.82 15.39
C ARG A 197 -16.96 9.76 14.34
N VAL A 198 -16.53 10.01 13.09
CA VAL A 198 -16.76 9.07 11.99
C VAL A 198 -15.81 7.88 12.07
N GLY A 199 -14.60 8.06 12.61
CA GLY A 199 -13.63 6.98 12.82
C GLY A 199 -14.20 5.83 13.67
N TRP A 200 -14.87 6.13 14.78
CA TRP A 200 -15.49 5.10 15.62
C TRP A 200 -16.63 4.35 14.94
N ALA A 201 -17.49 5.08 14.20
CA ALA A 201 -18.54 4.45 13.41
C ALA A 201 -17.96 3.57 12.30
N GLY A 202 -16.89 4.02 11.63
CA GLY A 202 -16.18 3.26 10.61
C GLY A 202 -15.57 1.97 11.15
N ILE A 203 -14.93 2.02 12.33
CA ILE A 203 -14.41 0.83 13.01
C ILE A 203 -15.53 -0.15 13.34
N GLY A 204 -16.66 0.33 13.88
CA GLY A 204 -17.81 -0.50 14.20
C GLY A 204 -18.38 -1.22 12.96
N VAL A 205 -18.54 -0.50 11.86
CA VAL A 205 -18.98 -1.07 10.58
C VAL A 205 -17.98 -2.08 10.04
N PHE A 206 -16.68 -1.81 10.17
CA PHE A 206 -15.63 -2.73 9.71
C PHE A 206 -15.62 -4.04 10.51
N ILE A 207 -15.75 -3.97 11.84
CA ILE A 207 -15.84 -5.15 12.71
C ILE A 207 -17.09 -5.97 12.36
N LEU A 208 -18.25 -5.30 12.18
CA LEU A 208 -19.48 -5.97 11.78
C LEU A 208 -19.33 -6.66 10.41
N ALA A 209 -18.72 -5.97 9.44
CA ALA A 209 -18.45 -6.52 8.13
C ALA A 209 -17.56 -7.76 8.20
N LEU A 210 -16.49 -7.75 9.01
CA LEU A 210 -15.63 -8.91 9.23
C LEU A 210 -16.37 -10.06 9.93
N ALA A 211 -17.17 -9.75 10.95
CA ALA A 211 -17.95 -10.73 11.71
C ALA A 211 -18.99 -11.45 10.85
N VAL A 212 -19.50 -10.80 9.78
CA VAL A 212 -20.42 -11.42 8.82
C VAL A 212 -19.67 -12.09 7.67
N ALA A 213 -18.65 -11.42 7.12
CA ALA A 213 -17.92 -11.91 5.95
C ALA A 213 -17.13 -13.18 6.24
N LEU A 214 -16.42 -13.26 7.37
CA LEU A 214 -15.58 -14.43 7.67
C LEU A 214 -16.40 -15.73 7.81
N PRO A 215 -17.46 -15.79 8.62
CA PRO A 215 -18.27 -17.01 8.71
C PRO A 215 -18.94 -17.37 7.39
N LEU A 216 -19.41 -16.37 6.63
CA LEU A 216 -20.04 -16.60 5.34
C LEU A 216 -19.06 -17.19 4.33
N VAL A 217 -17.86 -16.60 4.19
CA VAL A 217 -16.82 -17.09 3.28
C VAL A 217 -16.39 -18.49 3.68
N PHE A 218 -16.18 -18.77 4.97
CA PHE A 218 -15.86 -20.12 5.43
C PHE A 218 -16.98 -21.13 5.15
N TRP A 219 -18.23 -20.74 5.39
CA TRP A 219 -19.38 -21.59 5.10
C TRP A 219 -19.51 -21.89 3.61
N LEU A 220 -19.34 -20.87 2.75
CA LEU A 220 -19.35 -21.03 1.29
C LEU A 220 -18.20 -21.92 0.81
N ASN A 221 -16.99 -21.71 1.32
CA ASN A 221 -15.83 -22.56 0.99
C ASN A 221 -16.08 -24.02 1.39
N TYR A 222 -16.65 -24.23 2.58
CA TYR A 222 -16.88 -25.58 3.10
C TYR A 222 -18.01 -26.32 2.38
N ASN A 223 -19.11 -25.64 2.05
CA ASN A 223 -20.28 -26.27 1.42
C ASN A 223 -20.24 -26.29 -0.11
N LEU A 224 -19.63 -25.29 -0.74
CA LEU A 224 -19.65 -25.11 -2.20
C LEU A 224 -18.28 -25.37 -2.85
N GLY A 225 -17.21 -25.52 -2.06
CA GLY A 225 -15.87 -25.82 -2.56
C GLY A 225 -15.24 -24.69 -3.39
N VAL A 226 -15.65 -23.45 -3.15
CA VAL A 226 -15.15 -22.23 -3.84
C VAL A 226 -14.43 -21.32 -2.87
#